data_AF-A0A829ZPP5-F1
#
_entry.id   AF-A0A829ZPP5-F1
#
_cell.length_a   1.000
_cell.length_b   1.000
_cell.length_c   1.000
_cell.angle_alpha   90.00
_cell.angle_beta   90.00
_cell.angle_gamma   90.00
#
_symmetry.space_group_name_H-M   'P 1'
#
loop_
_entity.id
_entity.type
_entity.pdbx_description
1 polymer ?
#
loop_
_entity_poly.entity_id
_entity_poly.type
_entity_poly.pdbx_seq_one_letter_code
_entity_poly.pdbx_strand_id
1 'polypeptide(L)'
;MGSKGRVLIMTLGVAVLALVLAFSFGRPQVTTAAKYPEFKDDVIGVELYAEEGSDDKVKLVEMEDAKLAAKLVSYLDQAEPEQPPTSWPWTKHYVVFKVKEGEQIARSKEYLYLYKDFNPEEPGYLALENAWYRVPPQFNIMLHCLAEYKNATSEVDPDDAAFLKEYGWDVLFKANTMEGKLPEELIHNAGDFPVVIYWAYNNELNKDVGLDITPYLGKEVQVNLYKLEQPLPEFMHPRRWTGRAVVVKYEGEIVGAWLDSGRHDAFACSLKGRRLEEVTGKTWGEWLAGIVNHEDPLEKRLASLSPEEVIRLFYQAVGNGDRRTAHAALSRRNLVGYLFNNMDNNRLYNPSFSVNDRDGLNNVAGAKIVSIKELPPQDGDPPDIKRYQVAVDFTFRRAITAESGVQVRFLILRQEIPGLGWRIEGLGTGP
;
A
#
# COMPACT_ATOMS: atom_id res chain seq x y z
N MET A 1 2.41 -63.25 -36.14
CA MET A 1 2.06 -62.55 -34.89
C MET A 1 2.33 -61.07 -35.09
N GLY A 2 1.28 -60.33 -35.47
CA GLY A 2 1.38 -58.98 -36.02
C GLY A 2 0.86 -57.92 -35.06
N SER A 3 1.66 -56.87 -34.93
CA SER A 3 1.38 -55.57 -34.32
C SER A 3 -0.03 -55.03 -34.61
N LYS A 4 -0.94 -55.09 -33.62
CA LYS A 4 -2.25 -54.40 -33.63
C LYS A 4 -2.61 -53.74 -32.29
N GLY A 5 -1.62 -53.28 -31.52
CA GLY A 5 -1.84 -52.75 -30.16
C GLY A 5 -1.59 -51.25 -29.96
N ARG A 6 -1.16 -50.48 -30.98
CA ARG A 6 -0.67 -49.10 -30.76
C ARG A 6 -1.43 -47.98 -31.49
N VAL A 7 -2.49 -48.29 -32.24
CA VAL A 7 -3.21 -47.26 -33.02
C VAL A 7 -4.46 -46.72 -32.32
N LEU A 8 -4.98 -47.36 -31.26
CA LEU A 8 -6.24 -46.94 -30.63
C LEU A 8 -6.09 -45.92 -29.47
N ILE A 9 -4.88 -45.75 -28.91
CA ILE A 9 -4.65 -44.85 -27.76
C ILE A 9 -4.30 -43.42 -28.22
N MET A 10 -3.71 -43.25 -29.40
CA MET A 10 -3.38 -41.91 -29.93
C MET A 10 -4.59 -41.15 -30.47
N THR A 11 -5.63 -41.83 -30.96
CA THR A 11 -6.83 -41.16 -31.49
C THR A 11 -7.77 -40.67 -30.39
N LEU A 12 -7.83 -41.36 -29.24
CA LEU A 12 -8.64 -40.93 -28.09
C LEU A 12 -7.98 -39.74 -27.35
N GLY A 13 -6.66 -39.72 -27.24
CA GLY A 13 -5.91 -38.63 -26.60
C GLY A 13 -6.00 -37.30 -27.37
N VAL A 14 -6.00 -37.34 -28.71
CA VAL A 14 -6.14 -36.14 -29.54
C VAL A 14 -7.57 -35.61 -29.56
N ALA A 15 -8.59 -36.48 -29.45
CA ALA A 15 -9.99 -36.05 -29.35
C ALA A 15 -10.32 -35.41 -27.99
N VAL A 16 -9.75 -35.91 -26.88
CA VAL A 16 -9.91 -35.28 -25.56
C VAL A 16 -9.12 -33.97 -25.46
N LEU A 17 -7.92 -33.88 -26.06
CA LEU A 17 -7.16 -32.63 -26.10
C LEU A 17 -7.83 -31.57 -26.98
N ALA A 18 -8.46 -31.97 -28.09
CA ALA A 18 -9.25 -31.06 -28.93
C ALA A 18 -10.56 -30.62 -28.25
N LEU A 19 -11.20 -31.46 -27.41
CA LEU A 19 -12.35 -31.05 -26.62
C LEU A 19 -11.96 -30.09 -25.47
N VAL A 20 -10.81 -30.30 -24.82
CA VAL A 20 -10.30 -29.38 -23.78
C VAL A 20 -9.83 -28.06 -24.41
N LEU A 21 -9.26 -28.07 -25.61
CA LEU A 21 -8.90 -26.86 -26.35
C LEU A 21 -10.13 -26.14 -26.94
N ALA A 22 -11.20 -26.86 -27.29
CA ALA A 22 -12.47 -26.28 -27.73
C ALA A 22 -13.25 -25.61 -26.58
N PHE A 23 -13.05 -26.03 -25.33
CA PHE A 23 -13.59 -25.36 -24.14
C PHE A 23 -12.70 -24.23 -23.60
N SER A 24 -11.49 -24.04 -24.15
CA SER A 24 -10.64 -22.86 -23.88
C SER A 24 -10.79 -21.72 -24.89
N PHE A 25 -11.66 -21.87 -25.90
CA PHE A 25 -12.21 -20.69 -26.59
C PHE A 25 -13.18 -20.03 -25.64
N GLY A 26 -12.78 -18.89 -25.07
CA GLY A 26 -13.61 -18.10 -24.16
C GLY A 26 -15.03 -17.99 -24.72
N ARG A 27 -16.03 -18.32 -23.89
CA ARG A 27 -17.43 -18.14 -24.26
C ARG A 27 -17.58 -16.74 -24.87
N PRO A 28 -18.26 -16.59 -26.03
CA PRO A 28 -18.46 -15.28 -26.60
C PRO A 28 -19.07 -14.37 -25.54
N GLN A 29 -18.39 -13.25 -25.26
CA GLN A 29 -18.89 -12.26 -24.31
C GLN A 29 -20.20 -11.71 -24.87
N VAL A 30 -21.29 -11.89 -24.12
CA VAL A 30 -22.60 -11.37 -24.48
C VAL A 30 -22.58 -9.87 -24.22
N THR A 31 -22.80 -9.06 -25.25
CA THR A 31 -22.93 -7.60 -25.11
C THR A 31 -24.41 -7.25 -25.12
N THR A 32 -24.87 -6.48 -24.13
CA THR A 32 -26.24 -5.97 -24.12
C THR A 32 -26.41 -4.87 -25.17
N ALA A 33 -27.56 -4.86 -25.83
CA ALA A 33 -27.96 -3.77 -26.72
C ALA A 33 -28.67 -2.63 -25.97
N ALA A 34 -29.01 -2.84 -24.69
CA ALA A 34 -29.68 -1.85 -23.86
C ALA A 34 -28.77 -0.66 -23.56
N LYS A 35 -29.37 0.52 -23.41
CA LYS A 35 -28.67 1.75 -23.02
C LYS A 35 -28.57 1.85 -21.50
N TYR A 36 -27.63 2.64 -21.00
CA TYR A 36 -27.41 2.77 -19.55
C TYR A 36 -28.69 2.97 -18.72
N PRO A 37 -29.62 3.90 -19.07
CA PRO A 37 -30.84 4.09 -18.28
C PRO A 37 -31.77 2.87 -18.24
N GLU A 38 -31.65 1.96 -19.19
CA GLU A 38 -32.50 0.77 -19.33
C GLU A 38 -31.99 -0.40 -18.50
N PHE A 39 -30.68 -0.47 -18.23
CA PHE A 39 -30.04 -1.58 -17.50
C PHE A 39 -29.45 -1.20 -16.15
N LYS A 40 -29.46 0.08 -15.76
CA LYS A 40 -28.72 0.56 -14.58
C LYS A 40 -29.06 -0.16 -13.27
N ASP A 41 -30.30 -0.63 -13.13
CA ASP A 41 -30.79 -1.33 -11.94
C ASP A 41 -30.37 -2.82 -11.92
N ASP A 42 -29.90 -3.34 -13.06
CA ASP A 42 -29.43 -4.71 -13.26
C ASP A 42 -27.89 -4.81 -13.25
N VAL A 43 -27.18 -3.70 -12.96
CA VAL A 43 -25.72 -3.70 -12.90
C VAL A 43 -25.24 -4.47 -11.67
N ILE A 44 -24.41 -5.48 -11.91
CA ILE A 44 -23.83 -6.35 -10.88
C ILE A 44 -22.30 -6.26 -10.80
N GLY A 45 -21.67 -5.46 -11.66
CA GLY A 45 -20.24 -5.32 -11.68
C GLY A 45 -19.75 -4.24 -12.63
N VAL A 46 -18.44 -4.00 -12.61
CA VAL A 46 -17.78 -3.01 -13.45
C VAL A 46 -16.41 -3.50 -13.90
N GLU A 47 -16.01 -3.11 -15.10
CA GLU A 47 -14.65 -3.17 -15.59
C GLU A 47 -14.17 -1.76 -15.93
N LEU A 48 -12.90 -1.49 -15.63
CA LEU A 48 -12.23 -0.24 -16.01
C LEU A 48 -11.02 -0.59 -16.87
N TYR A 49 -10.89 0.11 -17.98
CA TYR A 49 -9.73 -0.01 -18.87
C TYR A 49 -9.02 1.34 -19.00
N ALA A 50 -7.70 1.32 -19.11
CA ALA A 50 -6.88 2.47 -19.46
C ALA A 50 -6.27 2.29 -20.87
N GLU A 51 -6.17 3.39 -21.62
CA GLU A 51 -5.47 3.43 -22.92
C GLU A 51 -3.95 3.46 -22.68
N GLU A 52 -3.22 2.45 -23.18
CA GLU A 52 -1.75 2.42 -23.19
C GLU A 52 -1.23 2.43 -24.63
N GLY A 53 -0.55 3.51 -25.02
CA GLY A 53 0.05 3.62 -26.36
C GLY A 53 -0.98 3.75 -27.49
N SER A 54 -0.62 3.32 -28.69
CA SER A 54 -1.51 3.35 -29.87
C SER A 54 -2.32 2.06 -29.96
N ASP A 55 -3.52 2.10 -29.41
CA ASP A 55 -4.62 1.12 -29.54
C ASP A 55 -4.68 -0.07 -28.54
N ASP A 56 -3.73 -0.22 -27.63
CA ASP A 56 -3.83 -1.24 -26.57
C ASP A 56 -4.55 -0.70 -25.32
N LYS A 57 -5.43 -1.53 -24.74
CA LYS A 57 -6.17 -1.23 -23.50
C LYS A 57 -5.78 -2.21 -22.41
N VAL A 58 -5.43 -1.70 -21.25
CA VAL A 58 -5.13 -2.52 -20.05
C VAL A 58 -6.33 -2.50 -19.12
N LYS A 59 -6.80 -3.68 -18.72
CA LYS A 59 -7.84 -3.80 -17.69
C LYS A 59 -7.25 -3.46 -16.32
N LEU A 60 -7.75 -2.39 -15.71
CA LEU A 60 -7.36 -1.94 -14.37
C LEU A 60 -8.27 -2.51 -13.28
N VAL A 61 -9.57 -2.61 -13.56
CA VAL A 61 -10.58 -3.10 -12.60
C VAL A 61 -11.37 -4.23 -13.25
N GLU A 62 -11.61 -5.28 -12.47
CA GLU A 62 -12.65 -6.27 -12.73
C GLU A 62 -13.36 -6.58 -11.42
N MET A 63 -14.61 -6.15 -11.31
CA MET A 63 -15.43 -6.36 -10.12
C MET A 63 -16.78 -6.94 -10.52
N GLU A 64 -17.23 -7.94 -9.76
CA GLU A 64 -18.53 -8.58 -9.88
C GLU A 64 -19.12 -8.76 -8.47
N ASP A 65 -19.64 -7.65 -7.93
CA ASP A 65 -20.25 -7.55 -6.62
C ASP A 65 -21.45 -6.60 -6.74
N ALA A 66 -22.66 -7.16 -6.64
CA ALA A 66 -23.89 -6.41 -6.87
C ALA A 66 -24.10 -5.24 -5.90
N LYS A 67 -23.60 -5.34 -4.65
CA LYS A 67 -23.76 -4.26 -3.67
C LYS A 67 -22.78 -3.11 -3.96
N LEU A 68 -21.52 -3.43 -4.30
CA LEU A 68 -20.57 -2.41 -4.73
C LEU A 68 -21.00 -1.77 -6.05
N ALA A 69 -21.49 -2.56 -6.99
CA ALA A 69 -22.05 -2.07 -8.24
C ALA A 69 -23.22 -1.12 -8.02
N ALA A 70 -24.18 -1.47 -7.15
CA ALA A 70 -25.28 -0.60 -6.78
C ALA A 70 -24.81 0.71 -6.14
N LYS A 71 -23.77 0.67 -5.28
CA LYS A 71 -23.16 1.88 -4.71
C LYS A 71 -22.54 2.76 -5.80
N LEU A 72 -21.79 2.19 -6.74
CA LEU A 72 -21.21 2.91 -7.87
C LEU A 72 -22.30 3.57 -8.74
N VAL A 73 -23.39 2.84 -9.04
CA VAL A 73 -24.56 3.36 -9.76
C VAL A 73 -25.21 4.51 -8.99
N SER A 74 -25.33 4.42 -7.67
CA SER A 74 -25.89 5.50 -6.84
C SER A 74 -25.09 6.80 -6.90
N TYR A 75 -23.77 6.73 -7.12
CA TYR A 75 -22.95 7.91 -7.39
C TYR A 75 -23.18 8.43 -8.80
N LEU A 76 -23.33 7.55 -9.79
CA LEU A 76 -23.59 7.95 -11.16
C LEU A 76 -24.98 8.60 -11.34
N ASP A 77 -25.98 8.19 -10.54
CA ASP A 77 -27.30 8.83 -10.49
C ASP A 77 -27.26 10.30 -10.02
N GLN A 78 -26.17 10.73 -9.39
CA GLN A 78 -25.93 12.12 -8.97
C GLN A 78 -25.14 12.93 -10.02
N ALA A 79 -24.78 12.32 -11.16
CA ALA A 79 -24.00 12.99 -12.18
C ALA A 79 -24.81 14.07 -12.91
N GLU A 80 -24.13 15.17 -13.25
CA GLU A 80 -24.77 16.35 -13.84
C GLU A 80 -24.37 16.49 -15.31
N PRO A 81 -25.30 16.81 -16.23
CA PRO A 81 -24.95 17.04 -17.64
C PRO A 81 -23.96 18.20 -17.79
N GLU A 82 -22.74 17.90 -18.21
CA GLU A 82 -21.66 18.88 -18.38
C GLU A 82 -20.59 18.37 -19.35
N GLN A 83 -20.07 19.26 -20.19
CA GLN A 83 -19.01 18.94 -21.14
C GLN A 83 -17.63 18.99 -20.46
N PRO A 84 -16.72 18.04 -20.75
CA PRO A 84 -15.35 18.11 -20.24
C PRO A 84 -14.62 19.34 -20.81
N PRO A 85 -13.86 20.08 -19.98
CA PRO A 85 -12.97 21.14 -20.45
C PRO A 85 -12.00 20.66 -21.55
N THR A 86 -11.93 21.36 -22.68
CA THR A 86 -11.02 20.96 -23.79
C THR A 86 -9.54 21.25 -23.50
N SER A 87 -9.25 22.04 -22.46
CA SER A 87 -7.90 22.52 -22.13
C SER A 87 -7.12 21.57 -21.22
N TRP A 88 -7.73 20.50 -20.71
CA TRP A 88 -7.10 19.60 -19.74
C TRP A 88 -6.39 18.43 -20.44
N PRO A 89 -5.24 17.98 -19.91
CA PRO A 89 -4.53 16.82 -20.44
C PRO A 89 -5.21 15.53 -19.96
N TRP A 90 -6.34 15.18 -20.58
CA TRP A 90 -7.15 14.03 -20.16
C TRP A 90 -6.41 12.70 -20.28
N THR A 91 -6.55 11.87 -19.27
CA THR A 91 -6.26 10.43 -19.38
C THR A 91 -7.54 9.70 -19.77
N LYS A 92 -7.50 8.94 -20.86
CA LYS A 92 -8.67 8.22 -21.36
C LYS A 92 -8.80 6.86 -20.69
N HIS A 93 -9.98 6.62 -20.16
CA HIS A 93 -10.39 5.34 -19.58
C HIS A 93 -11.73 4.91 -20.16
N TYR A 94 -12.06 3.65 -19.97
CA TYR A 94 -13.30 3.07 -20.48
C TYR A 94 -13.97 2.27 -19.38
N VAL A 95 -15.21 2.66 -19.04
CA VAL A 95 -16.06 1.96 -18.07
C VAL A 95 -16.95 0.99 -18.84
N VAL A 96 -17.00 -0.26 -18.38
CA VAL A 96 -17.93 -1.29 -18.86
C VAL A 96 -18.73 -1.81 -17.68
N PHE A 97 -20.05 -1.82 -17.78
CA PHE A 97 -20.92 -2.40 -16.76
C PHE A 97 -21.15 -3.88 -17.06
N LYS A 98 -21.06 -4.71 -16.01
CA LYS A 98 -21.56 -6.10 -16.04
C LYS A 98 -23.02 -6.08 -15.61
N VAL A 99 -23.90 -6.58 -16.47
CA VAL A 99 -25.35 -6.48 -16.34
C VAL A 99 -25.94 -7.88 -16.23
N LYS A 100 -26.85 -8.08 -15.28
CA LYS A 100 -27.59 -9.33 -15.16
C LYS A 100 -28.79 -9.34 -16.10
N GLU A 101 -28.78 -10.19 -17.11
CA GLU A 101 -29.89 -10.40 -18.05
C GLU A 101 -30.42 -11.83 -17.89
N GLY A 102 -31.44 -11.99 -17.03
CA GLY A 102 -31.96 -13.31 -16.65
C GLY A 102 -30.90 -14.14 -15.91
N GLU A 103 -30.50 -15.27 -16.51
CA GLU A 103 -29.45 -16.16 -16.00
C GLU A 103 -28.04 -15.84 -16.55
N GLN A 104 -27.92 -14.84 -17.43
CA GLN A 104 -26.66 -14.49 -18.08
C GLN A 104 -26.10 -13.18 -17.53
N ILE A 105 -24.77 -13.03 -17.63
CA ILE A 105 -24.07 -11.78 -17.36
C ILE A 105 -23.64 -11.21 -18.71
N ALA A 106 -24.27 -10.10 -19.09
CA ALA A 106 -23.93 -9.34 -20.28
C ALA A 106 -22.98 -8.19 -19.94
N ARG A 107 -22.27 -7.67 -20.94
CA ARG A 107 -21.46 -6.46 -20.85
C ARG A 107 -22.14 -5.31 -21.57
N SER A 108 -22.08 -4.12 -21.00
CA SER A 108 -22.40 -2.91 -21.77
C SER A 108 -21.36 -2.66 -22.86
N LYS A 109 -21.65 -1.70 -23.74
CA LYS A 109 -20.59 -1.04 -24.50
C LYS A 109 -19.58 -0.34 -23.57
N GLU A 110 -18.44 0.01 -24.12
CA GLU A 110 -17.45 0.84 -23.44
C GLU A 110 -17.88 2.31 -23.42
N TYR A 111 -17.94 2.88 -22.23
CA TYR A 111 -18.22 4.30 -22.02
C TYR A 111 -16.92 5.05 -21.74
N LEU A 112 -16.64 6.09 -22.53
CA LEU A 112 -15.44 6.91 -22.36
C LEU A 112 -15.53 7.67 -21.03
N TYR A 113 -14.51 7.50 -20.20
CA TYR A 113 -14.34 8.14 -18.91
C TYR A 113 -13.06 8.96 -18.92
N LEU A 114 -13.18 10.25 -18.64
CA LEU A 114 -12.09 11.21 -18.64
C LEU A 114 -11.86 11.76 -17.23
N TYR A 115 -10.61 11.75 -16.81
CA TYR A 115 -10.16 12.49 -15.64
C TYR A 115 -8.71 12.95 -15.87
N LYS A 116 -8.28 13.96 -15.12
CA LYS A 116 -6.97 14.61 -15.30
C LYS A 116 -5.84 13.77 -14.72
N ASP A 117 -5.95 13.46 -13.44
CA ASP A 117 -5.08 12.62 -12.62
C ASP A 117 -5.96 11.85 -11.62
N PHE A 118 -5.42 10.80 -10.99
CA PHE A 118 -6.13 10.11 -9.90
C PHE A 118 -6.16 11.00 -8.63
N ASN A 119 -6.59 12.25 -8.78
CA ASN A 119 -6.96 13.13 -7.71
C ASN A 119 -8.46 12.94 -7.45
N PRO A 120 -8.84 12.36 -6.31
CA PRO A 120 -10.25 12.10 -5.97
C PRO A 120 -11.10 13.37 -5.84
N GLU A 121 -10.49 14.55 -5.70
CA GLU A 121 -11.20 15.83 -5.53
C GLU A 121 -11.45 16.56 -6.85
N GLU A 122 -10.82 16.15 -7.95
CA GLU A 122 -11.02 16.74 -9.28
C GLU A 122 -12.22 16.09 -10.00
N PRO A 123 -12.97 16.83 -10.82
CA PRO A 123 -14.14 16.29 -11.52
C PRO A 123 -13.75 15.25 -12.56
N GLY A 124 -14.52 14.16 -12.62
CA GLY A 124 -14.48 13.17 -13.69
C GLY A 124 -15.62 13.40 -14.67
N TYR A 125 -15.47 12.94 -15.91
CA TYR A 125 -16.50 13.07 -16.95
C TYR A 125 -16.74 11.72 -17.62
N LEU A 126 -17.99 11.28 -17.66
CA LEU A 126 -18.41 10.03 -18.29
C LEU A 126 -19.31 10.34 -19.50
N ALA A 127 -18.95 9.82 -20.67
CA ALA A 127 -19.79 9.88 -21.85
C ALA A 127 -20.81 8.73 -21.79
N LEU A 128 -22.07 9.04 -21.52
CA LEU A 128 -23.18 8.10 -21.58
C LEU A 128 -24.03 8.40 -22.82
N GLU A 129 -24.14 7.41 -23.70
CA GLU A 129 -24.84 7.55 -24.99
C GLU A 129 -24.28 8.71 -25.83
N ASN A 130 -25.05 9.79 -25.96
CA ASN A 130 -24.72 10.96 -26.78
C ASN A 130 -24.50 12.23 -25.92
N ALA A 131 -24.30 12.08 -24.61
CA ALA A 131 -24.12 13.19 -23.68
C ALA A 131 -22.97 12.93 -22.70
N TRP A 132 -22.38 14.04 -22.23
CA TRP A 132 -21.38 14.03 -21.17
C TRP A 132 -22.00 14.35 -19.84
N TYR A 133 -21.50 13.68 -18.81
CA TYR A 133 -21.92 13.87 -17.43
C TYR A 133 -20.68 14.08 -16.56
N ARG A 134 -20.67 15.15 -15.76
CA ARG A 134 -19.73 15.32 -14.65
C ARG A 134 -20.15 14.38 -13.53
N VAL A 135 -19.29 13.43 -13.18
CA VAL A 135 -19.53 12.48 -12.08
C VAL A 135 -19.08 13.09 -10.75
N PRO A 136 -19.74 12.71 -9.63
CA PRO A 136 -19.32 13.21 -8.32
C PRO A 136 -17.98 12.59 -7.88
N PRO A 137 -17.21 13.27 -7.00
CA PRO A 137 -15.92 12.78 -6.48
C PRO A 137 -15.93 11.32 -6.00
N GLN A 138 -17.02 10.88 -5.38
CA GLN A 138 -17.18 9.54 -4.84
C GLN A 138 -17.12 8.45 -5.93
N PHE A 139 -17.59 8.76 -7.15
CA PHE A 139 -17.46 7.84 -8.29
C PHE A 139 -15.98 7.65 -8.66
N ASN A 140 -15.22 8.75 -8.72
CA ASN A 140 -13.79 8.74 -9.02
C ASN A 140 -13.02 7.98 -7.93
N ILE A 141 -13.30 8.26 -6.66
CA ILE A 141 -12.72 7.58 -5.49
C ILE A 141 -12.96 6.08 -5.58
N MET A 142 -14.19 5.66 -5.87
CA MET A 142 -14.54 4.24 -5.92
C MET A 142 -13.77 3.51 -7.01
N LEU A 143 -13.73 4.05 -8.24
CA LEU A 143 -12.97 3.44 -9.33
C LEU A 143 -11.46 3.41 -9.06
N HIS A 144 -10.91 4.49 -8.51
CA HIS A 144 -9.50 4.54 -8.11
C HIS A 144 -9.18 3.48 -7.06
N CYS A 145 -10.01 3.36 -6.02
CA CYS A 145 -9.84 2.35 -4.98
C CYS A 145 -9.95 0.94 -5.56
N LEU A 146 -10.93 0.64 -6.40
CA LEU A 146 -11.07 -0.69 -7.01
C LEU A 146 -9.86 -1.07 -7.88
N ALA A 147 -9.15 -0.11 -8.48
CA ALA A 147 -7.93 -0.36 -9.23
C ALA A 147 -6.74 -0.75 -8.33
N GLU A 148 -6.73 -0.29 -7.07
CA GLU A 148 -5.66 -0.59 -6.12
C GLU A 148 -5.97 -1.76 -5.17
N TYR A 149 -7.25 -2.03 -4.89
CA TYR A 149 -7.73 -3.05 -3.96
C TYR A 149 -8.37 -4.22 -4.72
N LYS A 150 -7.52 -5.12 -5.23
CA LYS A 150 -7.93 -6.27 -6.08
C LYS A 150 -8.85 -7.27 -5.37
N ASN A 151 -8.87 -7.28 -4.05
CA ASN A 151 -9.70 -8.19 -3.25
C ASN A 151 -10.96 -7.50 -2.69
N ALA A 152 -11.30 -6.30 -3.19
CA ALA A 152 -12.44 -5.53 -2.72
C ALA A 152 -13.76 -6.33 -2.81
N THR A 153 -14.51 -6.36 -1.70
CA THR A 153 -15.82 -7.02 -1.62
C THR A 153 -16.75 -6.29 -0.67
N SER A 154 -18.05 -6.36 -0.94
CA SER A 154 -19.11 -5.89 -0.05
C SER A 154 -19.38 -6.82 1.15
N GLU A 155 -18.66 -7.95 1.25
CA GLU A 155 -18.71 -8.87 2.40
C GLU A 155 -18.00 -8.28 3.63
N VAL A 156 -18.62 -7.24 4.18
CA VAL A 156 -18.23 -6.56 5.41
C VAL A 156 -18.83 -7.27 6.61
N ASP A 157 -18.02 -7.49 7.65
CA ASP A 157 -18.47 -8.05 8.92
C ASP A 157 -19.39 -7.01 9.61
N PRO A 158 -20.65 -7.34 9.92
CA PRO A 158 -21.58 -6.40 10.54
C PRO A 158 -21.11 -5.86 11.89
N ASP A 159 -20.40 -6.67 12.69
CA ASP A 159 -19.93 -6.27 14.01
C ASP A 159 -18.78 -5.27 13.87
N ASP A 160 -17.86 -5.51 12.93
CA ASP A 160 -16.77 -4.59 12.62
C ASP A 160 -17.32 -3.27 12.07
N ALA A 161 -18.30 -3.31 11.17
CA ALA A 161 -18.94 -2.12 10.63
C ALA A 161 -19.70 -1.31 11.69
N ALA A 162 -20.44 -2.00 12.59
CA ALA A 162 -21.14 -1.36 13.69
C ALA A 162 -20.15 -0.66 14.63
N PHE A 163 -19.07 -1.35 15.00
CA PHE A 163 -18.02 -0.79 15.86
C PHE A 163 -17.35 0.44 15.24
N LEU A 164 -16.94 0.37 13.96
CA LEU A 164 -16.33 1.52 13.27
C LEU A 164 -17.30 2.72 13.18
N LYS A 165 -18.60 2.45 13.03
CA LYS A 165 -19.63 3.48 12.95
C LYS A 165 -19.84 4.22 14.26
N GLU A 166 -19.60 3.60 15.42
CA GLU A 166 -19.61 4.28 16.72
C GLU A 166 -18.58 5.43 16.79
N TYR A 167 -17.51 5.34 16.00
CA TYR A 167 -16.47 6.36 15.87
C TYR A 167 -16.64 7.27 14.64
N GLY A 168 -17.75 7.13 13.90
CA GLY A 168 -18.07 7.97 12.76
C GLY A 168 -17.49 7.53 11.41
N TRP A 169 -17.06 6.26 11.30
CA TRP A 169 -16.48 5.73 10.06
C TRP A 169 -17.44 4.76 9.38
N ASP A 170 -17.80 5.05 8.13
CA ASP A 170 -18.54 4.13 7.28
C ASP A 170 -17.59 3.33 6.38
N VAL A 171 -17.84 2.02 6.29
CA VAL A 171 -17.07 1.12 5.45
C VAL A 171 -17.61 1.17 4.03
N LEU A 172 -16.74 1.49 3.07
CA LEU A 172 -17.03 1.41 1.64
C LEU A 172 -17.01 -0.05 1.16
N PHE A 173 -15.95 -0.79 1.50
CA PHE A 173 -15.81 -2.21 1.20
C PHE A 173 -14.76 -2.87 2.09
N LYS A 174 -14.80 -4.21 2.20
CA LYS A 174 -13.71 -5.00 2.77
C LYS A 174 -12.60 -5.16 1.74
N ALA A 175 -11.41 -4.67 2.07
CA ALA A 175 -10.22 -4.76 1.23
C ALA A 175 -9.59 -6.14 1.31
N ASN A 176 -9.47 -6.70 2.52
CA ASN A 176 -8.93 -8.05 2.72
C ASN A 176 -9.21 -8.58 4.13
N THR A 177 -9.10 -9.90 4.30
CA THR A 177 -8.98 -10.57 5.60
C THR A 177 -7.67 -11.37 5.60
N MET A 178 -6.91 -11.27 6.69
CA MET A 178 -5.62 -11.95 6.85
C MET A 178 -5.55 -12.60 8.22
N GLU A 179 -4.87 -13.74 8.32
CA GLU A 179 -4.48 -14.33 9.60
C GLU A 179 -3.01 -14.01 9.86
N GLY A 180 -2.65 -13.79 11.13
CA GLY A 180 -1.27 -13.59 11.50
C GLY A 180 -1.04 -13.61 13.01
N LYS A 181 0.20 -13.87 13.39
CA LYS A 181 0.62 -13.89 14.79
C LYS A 181 1.04 -12.51 15.26
N LEU A 182 0.50 -12.06 16.39
CA LEU A 182 1.00 -10.86 17.07
C LEU A 182 2.45 -11.09 17.56
N PRO A 183 3.29 -10.05 17.63
CA PRO A 183 4.63 -10.16 18.22
C PRO A 183 4.58 -10.76 19.62
N GLU A 184 5.64 -11.47 20.03
CA GLU A 184 5.75 -12.00 21.40
C GLU A 184 5.88 -10.86 22.43
N GLU A 185 6.50 -9.77 22.02
CA GLU A 185 6.69 -8.57 22.83
C GLU A 185 6.68 -7.33 21.94
N LEU A 186 6.42 -6.17 22.55
CA LEU A 186 6.46 -4.86 21.89
C LEU A 186 7.83 -4.19 22.07
N ILE A 187 8.91 -4.96 21.94
CA ILE A 187 10.30 -4.50 22.05
C ILE A 187 11.05 -4.73 20.74
N HIS A 188 11.61 -3.67 20.15
CA HIS A 188 12.32 -3.69 18.88
C HIS A 188 13.84 -3.81 19.07
N ASN A 189 14.45 -4.79 18.42
CA ASN A 189 15.91 -4.97 18.41
C ASN A 189 16.58 -4.24 17.24
N ALA A 190 17.87 -3.97 17.38
CA ALA A 190 18.64 -3.27 16.37
C ALA A 190 18.78 -4.11 15.09
N GLY A 191 18.36 -3.51 13.96
CA GLY A 191 18.44 -4.13 12.63
C GLY A 191 17.29 -5.06 12.27
N ASP A 192 16.32 -5.27 13.18
CA ASP A 192 15.12 -6.04 12.90
C ASP A 192 14.16 -5.25 12.00
N PHE A 193 13.42 -5.99 11.16
CA PHE A 193 12.35 -5.40 10.36
C PHE A 193 11.27 -4.83 11.29
N PRO A 194 10.79 -3.59 11.09
CA PRO A 194 10.13 -2.79 12.14
C PRO A 194 8.64 -3.15 12.36
N VAL A 195 8.29 -4.42 12.24
CA VAL A 195 6.93 -4.94 12.52
C VAL A 195 6.54 -4.69 13.98
N VAL A 196 7.48 -4.84 14.92
CA VAL A 196 7.20 -4.55 16.33
C VAL A 196 6.82 -3.08 16.55
N ILE A 197 7.50 -2.16 15.86
CA ILE A 197 7.20 -0.72 15.95
C ILE A 197 5.79 -0.45 15.41
N TYR A 198 5.39 -1.13 14.32
CA TYR A 198 4.04 -1.04 13.79
C TYR A 198 2.98 -1.42 14.83
N TRP A 199 3.11 -2.59 15.45
CA TRP A 199 2.15 -3.08 16.42
C TRP A 199 2.15 -2.24 17.70
N ALA A 200 3.33 -1.82 18.17
CA ALA A 200 3.45 -0.96 19.34
C ALA A 200 2.80 0.41 19.12
N TYR A 201 3.04 1.02 17.95
CA TYR A 201 2.45 2.32 17.60
C TYR A 201 0.93 2.24 17.60
N ASN A 202 0.38 1.24 16.90
CA ASN A 202 -1.05 1.07 16.79
C ASN A 202 -1.70 0.61 18.10
N ASN A 203 -0.95 -0.04 19.00
CA ASN A 203 -1.47 -0.32 20.34
C ASN A 203 -1.67 0.96 21.17
N GLU A 204 -0.83 1.98 21.00
CA GLU A 204 -1.12 3.26 21.64
C GLU A 204 -2.42 3.87 21.09
N LEU A 205 -2.66 3.76 19.79
CA LEU A 205 -3.92 4.21 19.18
C LEU A 205 -5.14 3.41 19.66
N ASN A 206 -4.99 2.08 19.84
CA ASN A 206 -6.02 1.21 20.40
C ASN A 206 -6.45 1.67 21.80
N LYS A 207 -5.49 2.04 22.65
CA LYS A 207 -5.79 2.49 24.03
C LYS A 207 -6.64 3.76 24.07
N ASP A 208 -6.52 4.63 23.07
CA ASP A 208 -7.37 5.83 22.93
C ASP A 208 -8.85 5.48 22.73
N VAL A 209 -9.15 4.28 22.24
CA VAL A 209 -10.51 3.74 22.05
C VAL A 209 -10.87 2.62 23.01
N GLY A 210 -10.09 2.43 24.08
CA GLY A 210 -10.38 1.44 25.12
C GLY A 210 -10.02 -0.01 24.74
N LEU A 211 -9.26 -0.21 23.65
CA LEU A 211 -8.74 -1.50 23.23
C LEU A 211 -7.26 -1.65 23.64
N ASP A 212 -6.78 -2.87 23.80
CA ASP A 212 -5.38 -3.17 24.11
C ASP A 212 -5.00 -4.56 23.59
N ILE A 213 -3.99 -4.63 22.72
CA ILE A 213 -3.51 -5.91 22.16
C ILE A 213 -2.49 -6.61 23.06
N THR A 214 -2.01 -5.97 24.13
CA THR A 214 -0.96 -6.54 25.01
C THR A 214 -1.33 -7.91 25.61
N PRO A 215 -2.56 -8.19 26.06
CA PRO A 215 -2.96 -9.51 26.56
C PRO A 215 -2.90 -10.62 25.50
N TYR A 216 -2.85 -10.25 24.22
CA TYR A 216 -2.94 -11.16 23.07
C TYR A 216 -1.59 -11.31 22.34
N LEU A 217 -0.50 -10.76 22.88
CA LEU A 217 0.84 -10.95 22.30
C LEU A 217 1.17 -12.44 22.20
N GLY A 218 1.84 -12.81 21.10
CA GLY A 218 2.14 -14.20 20.74
C GLY A 218 0.93 -15.05 20.31
N LYS A 219 -0.28 -14.48 20.20
CA LYS A 219 -1.47 -15.19 19.71
C LYS A 219 -1.67 -15.01 18.20
N GLU A 220 -2.33 -15.99 17.59
CA GLU A 220 -2.86 -15.86 16.23
C GLU A 220 -4.12 -14.99 16.26
N VAL A 221 -4.19 -14.01 15.37
CA VAL A 221 -5.30 -13.08 15.24
C VAL A 221 -5.72 -12.97 13.78
N GLN A 222 -6.99 -12.65 13.58
CA GLN A 222 -7.51 -12.22 12.30
C GLN A 222 -7.39 -10.71 12.17
N VAL A 223 -7.03 -10.23 10.99
CA VAL A 223 -6.97 -8.81 10.65
C VAL A 223 -7.85 -8.54 9.44
N ASN A 224 -8.89 -7.73 9.65
CA ASN A 224 -9.75 -7.23 8.60
C ASN A 224 -9.31 -5.82 8.20
N LEU A 225 -9.18 -5.60 6.88
CA LEU A 225 -8.89 -4.29 6.29
C LEU A 225 -10.14 -3.78 5.60
N TYR A 226 -10.54 -2.56 5.93
CA TYR A 226 -11.74 -1.91 5.39
C TYR A 226 -11.39 -0.58 4.74
N LYS A 227 -11.78 -0.40 3.47
CA LYS A 227 -11.72 0.93 2.86
C LYS A 227 -12.86 1.78 3.43
N LEU A 228 -12.55 3.03 3.79
CA LEU A 228 -13.52 3.96 4.36
C LEU A 228 -14.14 4.86 3.29
N GLU A 229 -15.41 5.24 3.49
CA GLU A 229 -16.10 6.24 2.67
C GLU A 229 -15.56 7.65 2.94
N GLN A 230 -15.34 7.99 4.21
CA GLN A 230 -14.83 9.29 4.63
C GLN A 230 -13.31 9.39 4.42
N PRO A 231 -12.79 10.59 4.11
CA PRO A 231 -11.36 10.83 4.18
C PRO A 231 -10.87 10.87 5.63
N LEU A 232 -9.59 10.55 5.83
CA LEU A 232 -8.89 10.79 7.10
C LEU A 232 -8.89 12.29 7.48
N PRO A 233 -8.54 12.62 8.73
CA PRO A 233 -8.41 14.01 9.18
C PRO A 233 -7.46 14.85 8.32
N GLU A 234 -7.66 16.18 8.36
CA GLU A 234 -6.96 17.14 7.49
C GLU A 234 -5.43 17.07 7.56
N PHE A 235 -4.86 16.75 8.73
CA PHE A 235 -3.41 16.64 8.89
C PHE A 235 -2.78 15.52 8.04
N MET A 236 -3.59 14.61 7.49
CA MET A 236 -3.15 13.55 6.57
C MET A 236 -3.08 14.01 5.12
N HIS A 237 -3.43 15.25 4.79
CA HIS A 237 -3.30 15.77 3.43
C HIS A 237 -1.85 15.59 2.90
N PRO A 238 -1.65 15.10 1.65
CA PRO A 238 -2.67 14.82 0.63
C PRO A 238 -3.26 13.39 0.68
N ARG A 239 -2.79 12.52 1.57
CA ARG A 239 -3.13 11.08 1.62
C ARG A 239 -4.46 10.77 2.30
N ARG A 240 -5.25 11.77 2.66
CA ARG A 240 -6.47 11.56 3.44
C ARG A 240 -7.48 10.62 2.77
N TRP A 241 -7.50 10.56 1.44
CA TRP A 241 -8.43 9.72 0.67
C TRP A 241 -8.02 8.24 0.56
N THR A 242 -6.75 7.91 0.86
CA THR A 242 -6.27 6.52 0.89
C THR A 242 -6.62 5.80 2.19
N GLY A 243 -7.29 6.49 3.12
CA GLY A 243 -7.64 6.00 4.44
C GLY A 243 -8.39 4.67 4.44
N ARG A 244 -7.95 3.77 5.31
CA ARG A 244 -8.57 2.48 5.62
C ARG A 244 -8.60 2.29 7.14
N ALA A 245 -9.54 1.47 7.60
CA ALA A 245 -9.56 0.99 8.97
C ALA A 245 -8.94 -0.41 9.02
N VAL A 246 -8.21 -0.66 10.09
CA VAL A 246 -7.72 -1.99 10.47
C VAL A 246 -8.52 -2.44 11.68
N VAL A 247 -9.07 -3.64 11.64
CA VAL A 247 -9.73 -4.29 12.78
C VAL A 247 -9.04 -5.62 13.04
N VAL A 248 -8.66 -5.85 14.29
CA VAL A 248 -7.94 -7.05 14.75
C VAL A 248 -8.87 -7.83 15.67
N LYS A 249 -9.05 -9.12 15.38
CA LYS A 249 -9.93 -10.01 16.11
C LYS A 249 -9.16 -11.19 16.71
N TYR A 250 -9.44 -11.51 17.96
CA TYR A 250 -8.98 -12.74 18.62
C TYR A 250 -10.21 -13.53 19.06
N GLU A 251 -10.32 -14.80 18.64
CA GLU A 251 -11.48 -15.65 18.94
C GLU A 251 -12.85 -15.02 18.59
N GLY A 252 -12.88 -14.16 17.55
CA GLY A 252 -14.08 -13.46 17.08
C GLY A 252 -14.32 -12.08 17.72
N GLU A 253 -13.62 -11.74 18.79
CA GLU A 253 -13.77 -10.47 19.51
C GLU A 253 -12.80 -9.41 18.97
N ILE A 254 -13.26 -8.15 18.85
CA ILE A 254 -12.42 -7.02 18.44
C ILE A 254 -11.45 -6.67 19.58
N VAL A 255 -10.15 -6.86 19.35
CA VAL A 255 -9.09 -6.59 20.33
C VAL A 255 -8.21 -5.39 19.95
N GLY A 256 -8.31 -4.91 18.71
CA GLY A 256 -7.61 -3.72 18.24
C GLY A 256 -8.30 -3.12 17.03
N ALA A 257 -8.30 -1.79 16.92
CA ALA A 257 -8.79 -1.07 15.75
C ALA A 257 -8.19 0.34 15.64
N TRP A 258 -7.75 0.72 14.44
CA TRP A 258 -7.16 2.03 14.15
C TRP A 258 -7.35 2.43 12.69
N LEU A 259 -7.03 3.70 12.39
CA LEU A 259 -7.00 4.22 11.03
C LEU A 259 -5.57 4.19 10.50
N ASP A 260 -5.43 3.84 9.23
CA ASP A 260 -4.15 3.85 8.53
C ASP A 260 -4.35 4.49 7.13
N SER A 261 -3.29 5.05 6.54
CA SER A 261 -3.32 5.69 5.20
C SER A 261 -2.79 4.82 4.05
N GLY A 262 -2.57 3.54 4.29
CA GLY A 262 -2.18 2.58 3.25
C GLY A 262 -0.76 2.80 2.71
N ARG A 263 -0.62 2.67 1.38
CA ARG A 263 0.68 2.66 0.71
C ARG A 263 1.47 3.95 0.94
N HIS A 264 2.80 3.80 0.98
CA HIS A 264 3.84 4.81 1.17
C HIS A 264 3.98 5.36 2.59
N ASP A 265 2.88 5.51 3.34
CA ASP A 265 2.91 5.95 4.73
C ASP A 265 1.57 5.57 5.38
N ALA A 266 1.54 4.56 6.27
CA ALA A 266 0.28 4.10 6.86
C ALA A 266 0.04 4.63 8.28
N PHE A 267 1.03 5.20 8.96
CA PHE A 267 0.81 5.70 10.33
C PHE A 267 -0.09 6.94 10.30
N ALA A 268 -1.37 6.75 10.62
CA ALA A 268 -2.36 7.82 10.62
C ALA A 268 -2.79 8.21 12.06
N CYS A 269 -3.82 7.56 12.61
CA CYS A 269 -4.40 7.96 13.90
C CYS A 269 -5.36 6.94 14.52
N SER A 270 -5.75 7.16 15.77
CA SER A 270 -6.84 6.40 16.41
C SER A 270 -8.17 6.61 15.68
N LEU A 271 -9.17 5.77 15.98
CA LEU A 271 -10.53 5.98 15.43
C LEU A 271 -11.16 7.32 15.86
N LYS A 272 -10.62 7.97 16.91
CA LYS A 272 -11.00 9.33 17.33
C LYS A 272 -10.24 10.44 16.58
N GLY A 273 -9.39 10.09 15.61
CA GLY A 273 -8.63 11.03 14.79
C GLY A 273 -7.43 11.67 15.50
N ARG A 274 -6.90 11.05 16.57
CA ARG A 274 -5.73 11.56 17.32
C ARG A 274 -4.46 10.84 16.93
N ARG A 275 -3.37 11.59 16.74
CA ARG A 275 -2.04 11.02 16.45
C ARG A 275 -1.37 10.49 17.71
N LEU A 276 -0.29 9.72 17.54
CA LEU A 276 0.52 9.18 18.62
C LEU A 276 0.86 10.22 19.70
N GLU A 277 1.37 11.38 19.30
CA GLU A 277 1.77 12.45 20.22
C GLU A 277 0.57 12.99 21.01
N GLU A 278 -0.59 13.07 20.37
CA GLU A 278 -1.82 13.53 21.02
C GLU A 278 -2.34 12.49 22.00
N VAL A 279 -2.24 11.20 21.68
CA VAL A 279 -2.68 10.09 22.53
C VAL A 279 -1.75 9.88 23.72
N THR A 280 -0.43 9.89 23.49
CA THR A 280 0.57 9.51 24.48
C THR A 280 1.16 10.69 25.25
N GLY A 281 1.06 11.91 24.70
CA GLY A 281 1.75 13.09 25.22
C GLY A 281 3.28 13.06 25.02
N LYS A 282 3.80 12.13 24.20
CA LYS A 282 5.23 11.94 23.95
C LYS A 282 5.56 12.22 22.49
N THR A 283 6.73 12.81 22.25
CA THR A 283 7.30 12.85 20.89
C THR A 283 7.65 11.45 20.40
N TRP A 284 7.83 11.30 19.09
CA TRP A 284 8.29 10.05 18.47
C TRP A 284 9.51 9.41 19.16
N GLY A 285 10.55 10.20 19.45
CA GLY A 285 11.77 9.71 20.10
C GLY A 285 11.55 9.28 21.56
N GLU A 286 10.76 10.05 22.33
CA GLU A 286 10.42 9.73 23.72
C GLU A 286 9.55 8.47 23.82
N TRP A 287 8.63 8.28 22.87
CA TRP A 287 7.83 7.06 22.77
C TRP A 287 8.71 5.86 22.38
N LEU A 288 9.55 6.00 21.35
CA LEU A 288 10.46 4.94 20.91
C LEU A 288 11.39 4.46 22.03
N ALA A 289 11.86 5.35 22.90
CA ALA A 289 12.69 5.00 24.04
C ALA A 289 12.06 3.91 24.93
N GLY A 290 10.72 3.83 24.97
CA GLY A 290 9.99 2.83 25.74
C GLY A 290 9.83 1.47 25.05
N ILE A 291 10.16 1.36 23.76
CA ILE A 291 9.96 0.13 22.98
C ILE A 291 11.25 -0.38 22.31
N VAL A 292 12.40 0.24 22.57
CA VAL A 292 13.69 -0.24 22.06
C VAL A 292 14.38 -1.15 23.08
N ASN A 293 15.02 -2.20 22.60
CA ASN A 293 15.89 -3.03 23.43
C ASN A 293 17.22 -2.32 23.71
N HIS A 294 17.31 -1.62 24.84
CA HIS A 294 18.54 -0.95 25.30
C HIS A 294 19.69 -1.93 25.60
N GLU A 295 19.38 -3.20 25.82
CA GLU A 295 20.36 -4.23 26.12
C GLU A 295 20.96 -4.90 24.88
N ASP A 296 20.43 -4.60 23.68
CA ASP A 296 20.95 -5.12 22.42
C ASP A 296 22.43 -4.70 22.22
N PRO A 297 23.36 -5.67 22.05
CA PRO A 297 24.78 -5.36 21.86
C PRO A 297 25.07 -4.44 20.67
N LEU A 298 24.29 -4.54 19.59
CA LEU A 298 24.43 -3.70 18.41
C LEU A 298 23.93 -2.27 18.70
N GLU A 299 22.89 -2.11 19.50
CA GLU A 299 22.39 -0.81 19.95
C GLU A 299 23.45 -0.09 20.82
N LYS A 300 24.02 -0.80 21.81
CA LYS A 300 25.11 -0.30 22.66
C LYS A 300 26.34 0.10 21.85
N ARG A 301 26.71 -0.72 20.87
CA ARG A 301 27.83 -0.41 19.96
C ARG A 301 27.55 0.89 19.22
N LEU A 302 26.40 0.98 18.55
CA LEU A 302 26.02 2.16 17.76
C LEU A 302 25.92 3.44 18.61
N ALA A 303 25.45 3.33 19.86
CA ALA A 303 25.35 4.46 20.77
C ALA A 303 26.71 5.13 21.08
N SER A 304 27.79 4.36 21.05
CA SER A 304 29.16 4.85 21.29
C SER A 304 29.83 5.50 20.07
N LEU A 305 29.25 5.38 18.87
CA LEU A 305 29.88 5.85 17.65
C LEU A 305 29.60 7.33 17.38
N SER A 306 30.62 8.02 16.87
CA SER A 306 30.46 9.33 16.25
C SER A 306 29.63 9.23 14.95
N PRO A 307 29.08 10.35 14.44
CA PRO A 307 28.35 10.36 13.18
C PRO A 307 29.14 9.76 12.01
N GLU A 308 30.42 10.12 11.87
CA GLU A 308 31.27 9.59 10.79
C GLU A 308 31.50 8.08 10.92
N GLU A 309 31.66 7.57 12.14
CA GLU A 309 31.82 6.14 12.39
C GLU A 309 30.54 5.36 12.07
N VAL A 310 29.35 5.93 12.31
CA VAL A 310 28.06 5.35 11.89
C VAL A 310 27.99 5.27 10.36
N ILE A 311 28.39 6.32 9.65
CA ILE A 311 28.46 6.33 8.17
C ILE A 311 29.41 5.24 7.66
N ARG A 312 30.60 5.13 8.27
CA ARG A 312 31.59 4.09 7.91
C ARG A 312 31.05 2.69 8.15
N LEU A 313 30.43 2.46 9.30
CA LEU A 313 29.81 1.19 9.65
C LEU A 313 28.71 0.81 8.65
N PHE A 314 27.84 1.77 8.31
CA PHE A 314 26.76 1.55 7.35
C PHE A 314 27.29 1.09 5.99
N TYR A 315 28.21 1.84 5.36
CA TYR A 315 28.70 1.48 4.04
C TYR A 315 29.58 0.21 4.05
N GLN A 316 30.32 -0.03 5.13
CA GLN A 316 31.04 -1.30 5.30
C GLN A 316 30.07 -2.48 5.38
N ALA A 317 28.99 -2.35 6.16
CA ALA A 317 27.96 -3.38 6.30
C ALA A 317 27.26 -3.64 4.96
N VAL A 318 26.86 -2.59 4.24
CA VAL A 318 26.29 -2.67 2.89
C VAL A 318 27.24 -3.39 1.93
N GLY A 319 28.52 -3.00 1.89
CA GLY A 319 29.52 -3.61 1.01
C GLY A 319 29.78 -5.08 1.32
N ASN A 320 29.65 -5.49 2.58
CA ASN A 320 29.83 -6.87 3.02
C ASN A 320 28.55 -7.72 2.97
N GLY A 321 27.40 -7.13 2.60
CA GLY A 321 26.11 -7.80 2.65
C GLY A 321 25.57 -8.05 4.08
N ASP A 322 26.12 -7.39 5.10
CA ASP A 322 25.63 -7.44 6.48
C ASP A 322 24.42 -6.50 6.64
N ARG A 323 23.26 -6.99 6.21
CA ARG A 323 22.02 -6.23 6.20
C ARG A 323 21.56 -5.82 7.60
N ARG A 324 21.74 -6.69 8.60
CA ARG A 324 21.30 -6.41 9.96
C ARG A 324 22.02 -5.18 10.50
N THR A 325 23.34 -5.13 10.37
CA THR A 325 24.12 -3.96 10.78
C THR A 325 23.79 -2.72 9.95
N ALA A 326 23.61 -2.87 8.64
CA ALA A 326 23.23 -1.75 7.77
C ALA A 326 21.87 -1.13 8.20
N HIS A 327 20.86 -1.96 8.46
CA HIS A 327 19.55 -1.50 8.93
C HIS A 327 19.61 -0.95 10.35
N ALA A 328 20.43 -1.51 11.24
CA ALA A 328 20.59 -1.00 12.59
C ALA A 328 21.17 0.42 12.63
N ALA A 329 21.99 0.79 11.63
CA ALA A 329 22.54 2.13 11.48
C ALA A 329 21.51 3.17 10.98
N LEU A 330 20.33 2.73 10.50
CA LEU A 330 19.23 3.60 10.12
C LEU A 330 18.38 3.99 11.34
N SER A 331 17.79 5.19 11.30
CA SER A 331 16.80 5.61 12.30
C SER A 331 15.55 4.74 12.18
N ARG A 332 14.77 4.61 13.26
CA ARG A 332 13.52 3.86 13.23
C ARG A 332 12.49 4.57 12.36
N ARG A 333 12.50 5.90 12.31
CA ARG A 333 11.71 6.71 11.36
C ARG A 333 12.00 6.33 9.91
N ASN A 334 13.27 6.10 9.56
CA ASN A 334 13.64 5.60 8.23
C ASN A 334 13.19 4.15 8.02
N LEU A 335 13.42 3.28 9.01
CA LEU A 335 13.05 1.87 8.93
C LEU A 335 11.56 1.67 8.69
N VAL A 336 10.68 2.40 9.39
CA VAL A 336 9.22 2.23 9.21
C VAL A 336 8.75 2.55 7.78
N GLY A 337 9.51 3.35 7.02
CA GLY A 337 9.26 3.54 5.59
C GLY A 337 9.28 2.23 4.79
N TYR A 338 10.08 1.24 5.21
CA TYR A 338 10.11 -0.09 4.59
C TYR A 338 8.81 -0.88 4.78
N LEU A 339 7.98 -0.55 5.77
CA LEU A 339 6.68 -1.21 5.93
C LEU A 339 5.73 -0.83 4.80
N PHE A 340 5.77 0.42 4.34
CA PHE A 340 4.70 0.98 3.51
C PHE A 340 5.14 1.32 2.09
N ASN A 341 6.44 1.49 1.85
CA ASN A 341 6.94 1.84 0.53
C ASN A 341 6.48 0.82 -0.52
N ASN A 342 5.80 1.29 -1.57
CA ASN A 342 5.30 0.48 -2.69
C ASN A 342 4.54 -0.80 -2.27
N MET A 343 3.94 -0.82 -1.08
CA MET A 343 3.27 -2.02 -0.58
C MET A 343 1.98 -2.32 -1.36
N ASP A 344 1.57 -3.59 -1.36
CA ASP A 344 0.24 -3.98 -1.81
C ASP A 344 -0.84 -3.44 -0.84
N ASN A 345 -1.83 -2.71 -1.37
CA ASN A 345 -2.90 -2.12 -0.56
C ASN A 345 -3.80 -3.16 0.12
N ASN A 346 -3.78 -4.42 -0.35
CA ASN A 346 -4.48 -5.54 0.27
C ASN A 346 -3.70 -6.14 1.46
N ARG A 347 -2.53 -5.58 1.83
CA ARG A 347 -1.70 -6.03 2.95
C ARG A 347 -1.60 -4.97 4.04
N LEU A 348 -1.39 -5.42 5.26
CA LEU A 348 -1.15 -4.53 6.40
C LEU A 348 0.15 -3.73 6.22
N TYR A 349 1.22 -4.41 5.84
CA TYR A 349 2.55 -3.88 5.55
C TYR A 349 3.34 -4.85 4.64
N ASN A 350 4.48 -4.41 4.12
CA ASN A 350 5.46 -5.27 3.47
C ASN A 350 6.02 -6.31 4.45
N PRO A 351 6.23 -7.57 4.03
CA PRO A 351 6.62 -8.64 4.95
C PRO A 351 8.08 -8.61 5.39
N SER A 352 8.96 -7.91 4.66
CA SER A 352 10.40 -7.87 4.96
C SER A 352 11.14 -6.78 4.19
N PHE A 353 12.40 -6.55 4.57
CA PHE A 353 13.32 -5.70 3.81
C PHE A 353 13.49 -6.16 2.37
N SER A 354 13.47 -7.47 2.08
CA SER A 354 13.77 -7.98 0.73
C SER A 354 12.79 -7.51 -0.35
N VAL A 355 11.57 -7.16 0.02
CA VAL A 355 10.57 -6.62 -0.91
C VAL A 355 11.01 -5.25 -1.45
N ASN A 356 11.52 -4.38 -0.57
CA ASN A 356 11.91 -3.02 -0.93
C ASN A 356 13.38 -2.89 -1.33
N ASP A 357 14.25 -3.68 -0.71
CA ASP A 357 15.69 -3.63 -0.98
C ASP A 357 16.12 -4.43 -2.20
N ARG A 358 15.19 -5.10 -2.91
CA ARG A 358 15.49 -5.95 -4.07
C ARG A 358 16.49 -5.28 -5.03
N ASP A 359 16.26 -4.01 -5.32
CA ASP A 359 17.11 -3.20 -6.21
C ASP A 359 17.92 -2.13 -5.43
N GLY A 360 17.73 -2.05 -4.11
CA GLY A 360 18.43 -1.19 -3.15
C GLY A 360 19.65 -1.88 -2.55
N LEU A 361 19.68 -2.03 -1.22
CA LEU A 361 20.84 -2.64 -0.53
C LEU A 361 21.17 -4.06 -1.04
N ASN A 362 20.19 -4.83 -1.52
CA ASN A 362 20.43 -6.19 -2.04
C ASN A 362 21.16 -6.21 -3.38
N ASN A 363 21.09 -5.11 -4.12
CA ASN A 363 21.75 -4.99 -5.41
C ASN A 363 23.22 -4.52 -5.25
N VAL A 364 23.66 -4.13 -4.05
CA VAL A 364 25.05 -3.76 -3.79
C VAL A 364 25.90 -5.03 -3.61
N ALA A 365 26.99 -5.12 -4.37
CA ALA A 365 28.02 -6.15 -4.25
C ALA A 365 29.28 -5.65 -3.53
N GLY A 366 29.49 -4.34 -3.51
CA GLY A 366 30.59 -3.70 -2.80
C GLY A 366 30.33 -2.21 -2.63
N ALA A 367 30.80 -1.65 -1.52
CA ALA A 367 30.73 -0.22 -1.24
C ALA A 367 32.01 0.20 -0.50
N LYS A 368 32.75 1.15 -1.06
CA LYS A 368 33.97 1.68 -0.46
C LYS A 368 33.88 3.19 -0.35
N ILE A 369 33.98 3.70 0.87
CA ILE A 369 34.01 5.15 1.10
C ILE A 369 35.28 5.74 0.47
N VAL A 370 35.09 6.77 -0.34
CA VAL A 370 36.15 7.61 -0.92
C VAL A 370 36.37 8.83 -0.05
N SER A 371 35.30 9.50 0.39
CA SER A 371 35.38 10.66 1.28
C SER A 371 34.11 10.85 2.10
N ILE A 372 34.26 11.49 3.27
CA ILE A 372 33.17 11.97 4.12
C ILE A 372 33.46 13.44 4.38
N LYS A 373 32.45 14.29 4.21
CA LYS A 373 32.53 15.73 4.48
C LYS A 373 31.29 16.16 5.25
N GLU A 374 31.47 16.63 6.48
CA GLU A 374 30.40 17.31 7.22
C GLU A 374 30.01 18.60 6.47
N LEU A 375 28.71 18.78 6.27
CA LEU A 375 28.13 19.98 5.69
C LEU A 375 27.72 20.94 6.81
N PRO A 376 27.74 22.26 6.55
CA PRO A 376 27.19 23.21 7.52
C PRO A 376 25.71 22.87 7.80
N PRO A 377 25.21 23.14 9.02
CA PRO A 377 23.79 23.00 9.32
C PRO A 377 22.97 23.93 8.41
N GLN A 378 21.76 23.50 8.07
CA GLN A 378 20.77 24.34 7.39
C GLN A 378 20.01 25.18 8.41
N ASP A 379 19.42 26.29 7.96
CA ASP A 379 18.59 27.13 8.81
C ASP A 379 17.43 26.31 9.38
N GLY A 380 17.31 26.29 10.71
CA GLY A 380 16.29 25.54 11.43
C GLY A 380 16.67 24.09 11.80
N ASP A 381 17.85 23.60 11.41
CA ASP A 381 18.33 22.30 11.89
C ASP A 381 18.54 22.35 13.43
N PRO A 382 17.92 21.44 14.19
CA PRO A 382 18.18 21.33 15.62
C PRO A 382 19.55 20.66 15.90
N PRO A 383 20.11 20.81 17.12
CA PRO A 383 21.45 20.28 17.45
C PRO A 383 21.60 18.76 17.34
N ASP A 384 20.48 18.01 17.38
CA ASP A 384 20.44 16.56 17.22
C ASP A 384 20.48 16.13 15.74
N ILE A 385 20.63 17.06 14.79
CA ILE A 385 20.75 16.78 13.35
C ILE A 385 22.14 17.19 12.82
N LYS A 386 22.71 16.33 11.98
CA LYS A 386 23.94 16.59 11.22
C LYS A 386 23.81 16.16 9.77
N ARG A 387 24.49 16.87 8.88
CA ARG A 387 24.45 16.62 7.43
C ARG A 387 25.83 16.28 6.91
N TYR A 388 25.89 15.31 6.01
CA TYR A 388 27.14 14.86 5.41
C TYR A 388 27.00 14.67 3.92
N GLN A 389 28.05 15.03 3.19
CA GLN A 389 28.27 14.60 1.82
C GLN A 389 29.29 13.44 1.85
N VAL A 390 28.94 12.31 1.26
CA VAL A 390 29.75 11.10 1.24
C VAL A 390 29.96 10.66 -0.21
N ALA A 391 31.22 10.51 -0.62
CA ALA A 391 31.54 9.87 -1.89
C ALA A 391 31.81 8.38 -1.65
N VAL A 392 31.12 7.51 -2.36
CA VAL A 392 31.22 6.05 -2.22
C VAL A 392 31.43 5.44 -3.60
N ASP A 393 32.45 4.61 -3.72
CA ASP A 393 32.65 3.75 -4.88
C ASP A 393 31.80 2.48 -4.72
N PHE A 394 30.74 2.38 -5.51
CA PHE A 394 29.82 1.26 -5.48
C PHE A 394 30.14 0.25 -6.58
N THR A 395 29.99 -1.02 -6.25
CA THR A 395 29.84 -2.11 -7.21
C THR A 395 28.42 -2.65 -7.08
N PHE A 396 27.61 -2.51 -8.13
CA PHE A 396 26.26 -3.10 -8.19
C PHE A 396 26.26 -4.42 -8.93
N ARG A 397 25.36 -5.32 -8.56
CA ARG A 397 25.13 -6.60 -9.26
C ARG A 397 24.47 -6.37 -10.61
N ARG A 398 23.60 -5.36 -10.71
CA ARG A 398 22.86 -4.97 -11.92
C ARG A 398 22.73 -3.46 -11.98
N ALA A 399 22.87 -2.89 -13.17
CA ALA A 399 22.48 -1.50 -13.42
C ALA A 399 20.95 -1.44 -13.52
N ILE A 400 20.30 -0.83 -12.52
CA ILE A 400 18.84 -0.70 -12.46
C ILE A 400 18.48 0.78 -12.34
N THR A 401 18.84 1.39 -11.21
CA THR A 401 18.63 2.82 -10.95
C THR A 401 19.93 3.61 -10.94
N ALA A 402 21.08 2.93 -10.88
CA ALA A 402 22.40 3.52 -10.95
C ALA A 402 23.45 2.51 -11.47
N GLU A 403 24.57 3.02 -11.98
CA GLU A 403 25.72 2.23 -12.44
C GLU A 403 26.83 2.15 -11.38
N SER A 404 27.72 1.16 -11.50
CA SER A 404 28.90 1.05 -10.64
C SER A 404 29.86 2.24 -10.82
N GLY A 405 30.59 2.57 -9.77
CA GLY A 405 31.56 3.66 -9.73
C GLY A 405 31.33 4.61 -8.56
N VAL A 406 32.08 5.72 -8.57
CA VAL A 406 32.02 6.74 -7.52
C VAL A 406 30.73 7.54 -7.64
N GLN A 407 29.93 7.50 -6.57
CA GLN A 407 28.71 8.28 -6.46
C GLN A 407 28.72 9.12 -5.19
N VAL A 408 28.16 10.32 -5.29
CA VAL A 408 27.95 11.21 -4.15
C VAL A 408 26.58 10.92 -3.53
N ARG A 409 26.53 10.89 -2.20
CA ARG A 409 25.33 10.77 -1.40
C ARG A 409 25.30 11.86 -0.34
N PHE A 410 24.10 12.31 -0.02
CA PHE A 410 23.84 13.28 1.03
C PHE A 410 23.08 12.56 2.15
N LEU A 411 23.65 12.60 3.35
CA LEU A 411 23.14 11.91 4.51
C LEU A 411 22.68 12.92 5.55
N ILE A 412 21.52 12.64 6.13
CA ILE A 412 21.03 13.30 7.34
C ILE A 412 21.16 12.28 8.47
N LEU A 413 21.93 12.63 9.51
CA LEU A 413 22.05 11.84 10.72
C LEU A 413 21.32 12.54 11.85
N ARG A 414 20.67 11.75 12.70
CA ARG A 414 19.90 12.23 13.83
C ARG A 414 20.13 11.42 15.10
N GLN A 415 20.11 12.08 16.25
CA GLN A 415 19.94 11.40 17.55
C GLN A 415 18.46 11.24 17.86
N GLU A 416 17.80 10.28 17.19
CA GLU A 416 16.35 10.07 17.27
C GLU A 416 15.86 9.76 18.69
N ILE A 417 16.64 8.99 19.45
CA ILE A 417 16.35 8.60 20.83
C ILE A 417 17.50 9.12 21.70
N PRO A 418 17.22 10.00 22.68
CA PRO A 418 18.25 10.49 23.59
C PRO A 418 19.03 9.34 24.24
N GLY A 419 20.36 9.38 24.13
CA GLY A 419 21.26 8.37 24.70
C GLY A 419 21.59 7.17 23.80
N LEU A 420 20.92 6.98 22.66
CA LEU A 420 21.19 5.86 21.74
C LEU A 420 22.11 6.22 20.56
N GLY A 421 22.71 7.41 20.59
CA GLY A 421 23.68 7.89 19.61
C GLY A 421 23.05 8.27 18.26
N TRP A 422 23.87 8.32 17.22
CA TRP A 422 23.48 8.81 15.89
C TRP A 422 22.95 7.70 14.99
N ARG A 423 21.93 7.99 14.18
CA ARG A 423 21.40 7.10 13.14
C ARG A 423 21.20 7.85 11.84
N ILE A 424 21.24 7.15 10.70
CA ILE A 424 20.95 7.74 9.39
C ILE A 424 19.43 7.86 9.23
N GLU A 425 18.92 9.10 9.17
CA GLU A 425 17.51 9.43 8.96
C GLU A 425 17.20 9.58 7.47
N GLY A 426 18.09 10.23 6.72
CA GLY A 426 17.93 10.48 5.28
C GLY A 426 19.14 10.03 4.48
N LEU A 427 18.89 9.46 3.30
CA LEU A 427 19.88 9.10 2.29
C LEU A 427 19.40 9.58 0.91
N GLY A 428 20.01 10.65 0.40
CA GLY A 428 19.63 11.29 -0.86
C GLY A 428 20.74 11.32 -1.90
N THR A 429 20.36 11.62 -3.14
CA THR A 429 21.28 11.90 -4.26
C THR A 429 21.51 13.40 -4.49
N GLY A 430 20.77 14.27 -3.78
CA GLY A 430 20.94 15.72 -3.74
C GLY A 430 21.00 16.26 -2.30
N PRO A 431 21.53 17.49 -2.11
CA PRO A 431 21.71 18.12 -0.80
C PRO A 431 20.43 18.51 -0.07
#